data_AF-J0WQ61-F1
#
_entry.id   AF-J0WQ61-F1
#
_cell.length_a   1.000
_cell.length_b   1.000
_cell.length_c   1.000
_cell.angle_alpha   90.00
_cell.angle_beta   90.00
_cell.angle_gamma   90.00
#
_symmetry.space_group_name_H-M   'P 1'
#
loop_
_entity.id
_entity.type
_entity.pdbx_description
1 polymer ?
#
loop_
_entity_poly.entity_id
_entity_poly.type
_entity_poly.pdbx_seq_one_letter_code
_entity_poly.pdbx_strand_id
1 'polypeptide(L)'
;QISLEIDIPVRTIQRVLQRWRVLGDLISHPSKEGPPRILSEQHIKFVLGLLEHTPDLYLDEIVEELWYRHGVEIGLSTLYVNLKELGITTKFLSKRAAERLEEKRFLYIMQAGPETRERFVFVDESALNILNSFRTKGRAP
;
A
#
# COMPACT_ATOMS: atom_id res chain seq x y z
N GLN A 1 15.26 -47.31 -20.25
CA GLN A 1 14.26 -47.80 -19.29
C GLN A 1 13.60 -46.66 -18.54
N ILE A 2 14.30 -45.94 -17.66
CA ILE A 2 13.73 -44.86 -16.83
C ILE A 2 12.90 -43.82 -17.63
N SER A 3 13.38 -43.36 -18.80
CA SER A 3 12.66 -42.37 -19.64
C SER A 3 11.31 -42.82 -20.16
N LEU A 4 11.15 -44.13 -20.45
CA LEU A 4 9.91 -44.72 -20.95
C LEU A 4 8.92 -45.00 -19.81
N GLU A 5 9.42 -45.24 -18.59
CA GLU A 5 8.61 -45.52 -17.40
C GLU A 5 7.95 -44.26 -16.81
N ILE A 6 8.59 -43.10 -16.96
CA ILE A 6 8.12 -41.83 -16.37
C ILE A 6 7.65 -40.79 -17.41
N ASP A 7 7.63 -41.15 -18.69
CA ASP A 7 7.25 -40.27 -19.82
C ASP A 7 7.95 -38.90 -19.82
N ILE A 8 9.26 -38.90 -19.52
CA ILE A 8 10.11 -37.70 -19.53
C ILE A 8 11.21 -37.88 -20.57
N PRO A 9 11.52 -36.85 -21.40
CA PRO A 9 12.60 -36.93 -22.37
C PRO A 9 13.95 -37.29 -21.74
N VAL A 10 14.71 -38.17 -22.40
CA VAL A 10 16.04 -38.63 -21.95
C VAL A 10 16.97 -37.46 -21.59
N ARG A 11 16.91 -36.36 -22.36
CA ARG A 11 17.70 -35.15 -22.13
C ARG A 11 17.41 -34.49 -20.78
N THR A 12 16.16 -34.51 -20.33
CA THR A 12 15.77 -33.95 -19.03
C THR A 12 16.32 -34.80 -17.90
N ILE A 13 16.23 -36.12 -18.02
CA ILE A 13 16.77 -37.08 -17.05
C ILE A 13 18.29 -36.91 -16.91
N GLN A 14 19.00 -36.81 -18.04
CA GLN A 14 20.45 -36.56 -18.04
C GLN A 14 20.81 -35.24 -17.36
N ARG A 15 20.07 -34.16 -17.62
CA ARG A 15 20.30 -32.85 -16.98
C ARG A 15 20.05 -32.89 -15.47
N VAL A 16 19.01 -33.58 -15.03
CA VAL A 16 18.68 -33.74 -13.61
C VAL A 16 19.75 -34.56 -12.90
N LEU A 17 20.16 -35.70 -13.47
CA LEU A 17 21.23 -36.54 -12.91
C LEU A 17 22.59 -35.81 -12.87
N GLN A 18 22.92 -35.05 -13.92
CA GLN A 18 24.12 -34.23 -13.95
C GLN A 18 24.10 -33.14 -12.87
N ARG A 19 22.96 -32.46 -12.70
CA ARG A 19 22.78 -31.47 -11.61
C ARG A 19 22.93 -32.11 -10.24
N TRP A 20 22.31 -33.27 -10.00
CA TRP A 20 22.40 -33.99 -8.73
C TRP A 20 23.83 -34.44 -8.43
N ARG A 21 24.57 -34.94 -9.43
CA ARG A 21 25.99 -35.33 -9.25
C ARG A 21 26.90 -34.16 -8.88
N VAL A 22 26.58 -32.95 -9.31
CA VAL A 22 27.39 -31.75 -9.07
C VAL A 22 26.99 -31.04 -7.77
N LEU A 23 25.69 -31.00 -7.46
CA LEU A 23 25.14 -30.18 -6.37
C LEU A 23 24.66 -31.00 -5.15
N GLY A 24 24.44 -32.31 -5.30
CA GLY A 24 23.86 -33.15 -4.24
C GLY A 24 22.49 -32.64 -3.79
N ASP A 25 22.29 -32.55 -2.48
CA ASP A 25 21.06 -32.04 -1.85
C ASP A 25 20.98 -30.50 -1.79
N LEU A 26 22.02 -29.79 -2.24
CA LEU A 26 22.03 -28.32 -2.35
C LEU A 26 21.27 -27.86 -3.59
N ILE A 27 20.05 -28.36 -3.79
CA ILE A 27 19.14 -27.87 -4.83
C ILE A 27 18.59 -26.52 -4.36
N SER A 28 19.43 -25.48 -4.44
CA SER A 28 18.93 -24.13 -4.52
C SER A 28 18.25 -24.03 -5.88
N HIS A 29 16.91 -23.93 -5.89
CA HIS A 29 16.22 -23.50 -7.10
C HIS A 29 16.89 -22.19 -7.54
N PRO A 30 17.42 -22.09 -8.78
CA PRO A 30 17.97 -20.83 -9.23
C PRO A 30 16.87 -19.81 -9.01
N SER A 31 17.14 -18.81 -8.17
CA SER A 31 16.22 -17.71 -7.94
C SER A 31 15.84 -17.24 -9.34
N LYS A 32 14.58 -17.44 -9.73
CA LYS A 32 14.10 -16.87 -10.97
C LYS A 32 14.11 -15.39 -10.68
N GLU A 33 15.20 -14.72 -11.07
CA GLU A 33 15.29 -13.28 -11.02
C GLU A 33 14.04 -12.78 -11.74
N GLY A 34 13.15 -12.16 -10.97
CA GLY A 34 11.92 -11.62 -11.52
C GLY A 34 12.26 -10.58 -12.59
N PRO A 35 11.29 -10.23 -13.45
CA PRO A 35 11.48 -9.11 -14.35
C PRO A 35 11.94 -7.87 -13.55
N PRO A 36 12.82 -7.03 -14.13
CA PRO A 36 13.33 -5.86 -13.45
C PRO A 36 12.19 -4.99 -12.96
N ARG A 37 12.29 -4.47 -11.73
CA ARG A 37 11.28 -3.56 -11.17
C ARG A 37 11.20 -2.33 -12.06
N ILE A 38 9.99 -2.02 -12.55
CA ILE A 38 9.71 -0.83 -13.37
C ILE A 38 10.04 0.46 -12.59
N LEU A 39 9.86 0.44 -11.27
CA LEU A 39 10.22 1.53 -10.39
C LEU A 39 11.66 1.35 -9.89
N SER A 40 12.52 2.32 -10.19
CA SER A 40 13.83 2.46 -9.57
C SER A 40 13.69 2.90 -8.11
N GLU A 41 14.76 2.78 -7.32
CA GLU A 41 14.77 3.31 -5.96
C GLU A 41 14.47 4.82 -5.90
N GLN A 42 14.85 5.58 -6.94
CA GLN A 42 14.58 7.01 -7.02
C GLN A 42 13.08 7.27 -7.18
N HIS A 43 12.41 6.50 -8.03
CA HIS A 43 10.95 6.61 -8.22
C HIS A 43 10.20 6.23 -6.94
N ILE A 44 10.68 5.21 -6.22
CA ILE A 44 10.10 4.81 -4.93
C ILE A 44 10.21 5.95 -3.90
N LYS A 45 11.39 6.56 -3.78
CA LYS A 45 11.59 7.71 -2.87
C LYS A 45 10.70 8.89 -3.22
N PHE A 46 10.52 9.17 -4.51
CA PHE A 46 9.60 10.20 -4.97
C PHE A 46 8.15 9.91 -4.55
N VAL A 47 7.66 8.71 -4.80
CA VAL A 47 6.29 8.31 -4.43
C VAL A 47 6.07 8.37 -2.92
N LEU A 48 7.07 7.96 -2.13
CA LEU A 48 7.01 8.08 -0.67
C LEU A 48 6.90 9.54 -0.21
N GLY A 49 7.75 10.43 -0.74
CA GLY A 49 7.68 11.86 -0.42
C GLY A 49 6.36 12.50 -0.86
N LEU A 50 5.83 12.07 -2.01
CA LEU A 50 4.52 12.51 -2.50
C LEU A 50 3.40 12.11 -1.52
N LEU A 51 3.43 10.88 -1.00
CA LEU A 51 2.45 10.39 -0.03
C LEU A 51 2.61 11.01 1.36
N GLU A 52 3.81 11.43 1.75
CA GLU A 52 4.04 12.16 3.01
C GLU A 52 3.38 13.54 2.98
N HIS A 53 3.43 14.24 1.85
CA HIS A 53 2.83 15.57 1.70
C HIS A 53 1.33 15.53 1.39
N THR A 54 0.90 14.57 0.58
CA THR A 54 -0.48 14.43 0.10
C THR A 54 -0.90 12.96 0.15
N PRO A 55 -1.33 12.45 1.32
CA PRO A 55 -1.68 11.05 1.49
C PRO A 55 -2.99 10.67 0.79
N ASP A 56 -3.82 11.63 0.39
CA ASP A 56 -5.15 11.44 -0.20
C ASP A 56 -5.14 11.26 -1.73
N LEU A 57 -3.97 11.05 -2.33
CA LEU A 57 -3.84 10.78 -3.76
C LEU A 57 -4.35 9.39 -4.15
N TYR A 58 -5.06 9.36 -5.28
CA TYR A 58 -5.46 8.14 -5.96
C TYR A 58 -4.29 7.51 -6.73
N LEU A 59 -4.47 6.25 -7.17
CA LEU A 59 -3.40 5.53 -7.88
C LEU A 59 -3.10 6.17 -9.24
N ASP A 60 -4.13 6.58 -9.96
CA ASP A 60 -4.01 7.25 -11.26
C ASP A 60 -3.31 8.60 -11.14
N GLU A 61 -3.61 9.38 -10.10
CA GLU A 61 -2.89 10.65 -9.82
C GLU A 61 -1.40 10.41 -9.55
N ILE A 62 -1.04 9.35 -8.82
CA ILE A 62 0.37 8.99 -8.58
C ILE A 62 1.04 8.53 -9.88
N VAL A 63 0.32 7.79 -10.74
CA VAL A 63 0.83 7.41 -12.07
C VAL A 63 1.06 8.65 -12.94
N GLU A 64 0.14 9.61 -12.92
CA GLU A 64 0.25 10.86 -13.66
C GLU A 64 1.45 11.69 -13.20
N GLU A 65 1.68 11.81 -11.89
CA GLU A 65 2.85 12.50 -11.33
C GLU A 65 4.17 11.78 -11.70
N LEU A 66 4.17 10.44 -11.69
CA LEU A 66 5.33 9.64 -12.13
C LEU A 66 5.63 9.84 -13.61
N TRP A 67 4.59 9.90 -14.45
CA TRP A 67 4.73 10.18 -15.87
C TRP A 67 5.25 11.61 -16.09
N TYR A 68 4.63 12.60 -15.45
CA TYR A 68 4.96 14.01 -15.63
C TYR A 68 6.38 14.34 -15.17
N ARG A 69 6.83 13.80 -14.03
CA ARG A 69 8.15 14.16 -13.45
C ARG A 69 9.29 13.24 -13.88
N HIS A 70 9.00 11.97 -14.15
CA HIS A 70 10.04 10.96 -14.41
C HIS A 70 9.88 10.26 -15.76
N GLY A 71 8.81 10.53 -16.52
CA GLY A 71 8.55 9.86 -17.80
C GLY A 71 8.27 8.36 -17.64
N VAL A 72 7.84 7.94 -16.45
CA VAL A 72 7.62 6.52 -16.14
C VAL A 72 6.17 6.15 -16.41
N GLU A 73 5.95 5.30 -17.41
CA GLU A 73 4.65 4.72 -17.67
C GLU A 73 4.48 3.43 -16.87
N ILE A 74 3.54 3.42 -15.93
CA ILE A 74 3.28 2.28 -15.06
C ILE A 74 1.78 2.02 -14.94
N GLY A 75 1.38 0.74 -14.99
CA GLY A 75 -0.01 0.35 -14.77
C GLY A 75 -0.44 0.53 -13.31
N LEU A 76 -1.72 0.83 -13.09
CA LEU A 76 -2.30 0.99 -11.76
C LEU A 76 -2.10 -0.24 -10.86
N SER A 77 -2.25 -1.43 -11.43
CA SER A 77 -2.06 -2.71 -10.71
C SER A 77 -0.60 -2.89 -10.29
N THR A 78 0.35 -2.54 -11.15
CA THR A 78 1.77 -2.58 -10.86
C THR A 78 2.11 -1.60 -9.73
N LEU A 79 1.62 -0.36 -9.80
CA LEU A 79 1.80 0.61 -8.72
C LEU A 79 1.22 0.11 -7.39
N TYR A 80 0.01 -0.45 -7.42
CA TYR A 80 -0.63 -1.01 -6.23
C TYR A 80 0.19 -2.13 -5.58
N VAL A 81 0.71 -3.07 -6.37
CA VAL A 81 1.58 -4.14 -5.85
C VAL A 81 2.86 -3.57 -5.25
N ASN A 82 3.50 -2.61 -5.91
CA ASN A 82 4.71 -1.96 -5.39
C ASN A 82 4.45 -1.24 -4.05
N LEU A 83 3.36 -0.47 -3.95
CA LEU A 83 2.99 0.20 -2.70
C LEU A 83 2.72 -0.81 -1.57
N LYS A 84 2.07 -1.93 -1.89
CA LYS A 84 1.82 -3.00 -0.91
C LYS A 84 3.10 -3.67 -0.44
N GLU A 85 4.06 -3.93 -1.33
CA GLU A 85 5.39 -4.45 -0.98
C GLU A 85 6.18 -3.48 -0.09
N LEU A 86 5.96 -2.17 -0.25
CA LEU A 86 6.51 -1.12 0.60
C LEU A 86 5.76 -0.94 1.94
N GLY A 87 4.74 -1.76 2.21
CA GLY A 87 3.94 -1.69 3.43
C GLY A 87 2.88 -0.58 3.44
N ILE A 88 2.67 0.11 2.32
CA ILE A 88 1.74 1.23 2.24
C ILE A 88 0.32 0.71 2.03
N THR A 89 -0.56 1.05 2.96
CA THR A 89 -1.97 0.63 2.95
C THR A 89 -2.91 1.83 2.89
N THR A 90 -4.15 1.57 2.46
CA THR A 90 -5.20 2.59 2.46
C THR A 90 -5.84 2.67 3.85
N LYS A 91 -5.76 3.85 4.49
CA LYS A 91 -6.31 4.14 5.82
C LYS A 91 -7.35 5.25 5.74
N PHE A 92 -8.25 5.33 6.71
CA PHE A 92 -9.18 6.45 6.81
C PHE A 92 -8.45 7.70 7.27
N LEU A 93 -8.65 8.81 6.57
CA LEU A 93 -8.08 10.09 6.94
C LEU A 93 -8.86 10.67 8.12
N SER A 94 -8.16 10.97 9.20
CA SER A 94 -8.75 11.73 10.31
C SER A 94 -8.75 13.21 9.96
N LYS A 95 -9.90 13.73 9.52
CA LYS A 95 -10.06 15.17 9.35
C LYS A 95 -10.22 15.81 10.72
N ARG A 96 -9.19 16.50 11.21
CA ARG A 96 -9.31 17.36 12.39
C ARG A 96 -10.20 18.55 12.01
N ALA A 97 -11.28 18.78 12.76
CA ALA A 97 -12.09 19.99 12.58
C ALA A 97 -11.20 21.23 12.80
N ALA A 98 -11.24 22.19 11.87
CA ALA A 98 -10.46 23.41 11.96
C ALA A 98 -10.78 24.23 13.22
N GLU A 99 -12.02 24.11 13.71
CA GLU A 99 -12.52 24.77 14.92
C GLU A 99 -12.04 24.12 16.23
N ARG A 100 -11.33 22.98 16.15
CA ARG A 100 -10.90 22.22 17.32
C ARG A 100 -9.78 22.94 18.08
N LEU A 101 -10.14 23.53 19.22
CA LEU A 101 -9.22 24.15 20.17
C LEU A 101 -9.12 23.30 21.44
N GLU A 102 -7.93 22.80 21.77
CA GLU A 102 -7.75 21.86 22.90
C GLU A 102 -8.05 22.50 24.25
N GLU A 103 -7.75 23.79 24.43
CA GLU A 103 -8.06 24.50 25.68
C GLU A 103 -9.58 24.56 25.95
N LYS A 104 -10.39 24.83 24.92
CA LYS A 104 -11.85 24.83 25.03
C LYS A 104 -12.40 23.45 25.35
N ARG A 105 -11.80 22.39 24.79
CA ARG A 105 -12.17 21.00 25.13
C ARG A 105 -11.83 20.66 26.57
N PHE A 106 -10.65 21.07 27.03
CA PHE A 106 -10.23 20.85 28.41
C PHE A 106 -11.19 21.56 29.40
N LEU A 107 -11.49 22.83 29.16
CA LEU A 107 -12.44 23.59 29.97
C LEU A 107 -13.83 22.96 29.97
N TYR A 108 -14.32 22.55 28.80
CA TYR A 108 -15.62 21.87 28.68
C TYR A 108 -15.64 20.56 29.47
N ILE A 109 -14.61 19.72 29.37
CA ILE A 109 -14.54 18.44 30.11
C ILE A 109 -14.50 18.68 31.62
N MET A 110 -13.75 19.69 32.09
CA MET A 110 -13.71 20.05 33.51
C MET A 110 -15.06 20.54 34.03
N GLN A 111 -15.80 21.31 33.21
CA GLN A 111 -17.12 21.81 33.56
C GLN A 111 -18.20 20.73 33.50
N ALA A 112 -18.17 19.87 32.48
CA ALA A 112 -19.19 18.85 32.22
C ALA A 112 -18.95 17.53 32.97
N GLY A 113 -17.70 17.22 33.33
CA GLY A 113 -17.32 15.96 33.96
C GLY A 113 -18.04 15.63 35.27
N PRO A 114 -18.31 16.61 36.16
CA PRO A 114 -19.07 16.36 37.40
C PRO A 114 -20.57 16.10 37.21
N GLU A 115 -21.14 16.39 36.04
CA GLU A 115 -22.57 16.26 35.78
C GLU A 115 -22.97 14.82 35.45
N THR A 116 -24.22 14.45 35.74
CA THR A 116 -24.74 13.12 35.42
C THR A 116 -25.26 13.03 33.98
N ARG A 117 -25.30 11.81 33.43
CA ARG A 117 -25.67 11.59 32.02
C ARG A 117 -27.06 12.10 31.67
N GLU A 118 -27.99 12.05 32.63
CA GLU A 118 -29.39 12.45 32.46
C GLU A 118 -29.56 13.97 32.29
N ARG A 119 -28.53 14.76 32.61
CA ARG A 119 -28.52 16.22 32.44
C ARG A 119 -28.03 16.66 31.07
N PHE A 120 -27.53 15.72 30.25
CA PHE A 120 -27.07 16.03 28.90
C PHE A 120 -28.12 15.67 27.87
N VAL A 121 -28.50 16.68 27.08
CA VAL A 121 -29.26 16.49 25.83
C VAL A 121 -28.38 17.00 24.71
N PHE A 122 -28.10 16.13 23.74
CA PHE A 122 -27.30 16.47 22.56
C PHE A 122 -28.22 16.63 21.36
N VAL A 123 -28.11 17.77 20.69
CA VAL A 123 -28.79 18.06 19.43
C VAL A 123 -27.71 18.40 18.42
N ASP A 124 -27.68 17.69 17.30
CA ASP A 124 -26.75 17.93 16.21
C ASP A 124 -27.51 18.03 14.90
N GLU A 125 -27.09 18.96 14.05
CA GLU A 125 -27.69 19.19 12.73
C GLU A 125 -26.87 18.46 11.67
N SER A 126 -27.45 17.39 11.12
CA SER A 126 -26.81 16.62 10.06
C SER A 126 -27.13 17.23 8.69
N ALA A 127 -26.20 18.01 8.12
CA ALA A 127 -26.31 18.50 6.75
C ALA A 127 -25.68 17.51 5.76
N LEU A 128 -26.48 16.98 4.83
CA LEU A 128 -25.97 16.12 3.75
C LEU A 128 -25.59 17.00 2.56
N ASN A 129 -24.31 17.35 2.47
CA ASN A 129 -23.79 18.10 1.32
C ASN A 129 -23.21 17.12 0.29
N ILE A 130 -23.89 16.99 -0.85
CA ILE A 130 -23.57 16.06 -1.94
C ILE A 130 -22.29 16.50 -2.68
N LEU A 131 -21.89 17.78 -2.57
CA LEU A 131 -20.64 18.32 -3.10
C LEU A 131 -19.46 18.07 -2.15
N ASN A 132 -19.73 17.77 -0.87
CA ASN A 132 -18.75 17.41 0.14
C ASN A 132 -18.46 15.89 0.13
N SER A 133 -18.34 15.30 -1.06
CA SER A 133 -17.82 13.94 -1.22
C SER A 133 -16.31 13.94 -0.97
N PHE A 134 -15.93 14.26 0.27
CA PHE A 134 -14.55 14.35 0.70
C PHE A 134 -13.84 13.02 0.50
N ARG A 135 -12.55 13.07 0.14
CA ARG A 135 -11.69 11.89 0.16
C ARG A 135 -11.54 11.42 1.60
N THR A 136 -12.20 10.31 1.92
CA THR A 136 -12.21 9.75 3.28
C THR A 136 -11.03 8.83 3.55
N LYS A 137 -10.26 8.49 2.52
CA LYS A 137 -9.18 7.52 2.57
C LYS A 137 -7.90 8.13 1.98
N GLY A 138 -6.78 7.78 2.60
CA GLY A 138 -5.45 8.11 2.12
C GLY A 138 -4.49 6.95 2.35
N ARG A 139 -3.24 7.11 1.95
CA ARG A 139 -2.21 6.07 1.96
C ARG A 139 -1.16 6.39 3.02
N ALA A 140 -0.82 5.40 3.83
CA ALA A 140 0.22 5.48 4.84
C ALA A 140 0.83 4.09 5.09
N PRO A 141 2.10 4.00 5.52
CA PRO A 141 2.66 2.75 6.06
C PRO A 141 1.81 2.28 7.23
#